data_AF-A0A968L004-F1
#
_entry.id   AF-A0A968L004-F1
#
_cell.length_a   1.000
_cell.length_b   1.000
_cell.length_c   1.000
_cell.angle_alpha   90.00
_cell.angle_beta   90.00
_cell.angle_gamma   90.00
#
_symmetry.space_group_name_H-M   'P 1'
#
loop_
_entity.id
_entity.type
_entity.pdbx_description
1 polymer ?
#
loop_
_entity_poly.entity_id
_entity_poly.type
_entity_poly.pdbx_seq_one_letter_code
_entity_poly.pdbx_strand_id
1 'polypeptide(L)' 'STGLRNVEVRPSEVPTVFRDFDDYWNPFLAGVGPAPAYAMSLSEEHRAALRERIRAGLPYNSDGSISLSARAWAARGIR' A
#
# COMPACT_ATOMS: atom_id res chain seq x y z
N SER A 1 22.92 15.84 -14.28
CA SER A 1 22.20 14.95 -15.22
C SER A 1 23.01 13.67 -15.39
N THR A 2 22.43 12.48 -15.14
CA THR A 2 23.16 11.21 -14.97
C THR A 2 23.40 10.40 -16.26
N GLY A 3 23.28 11.01 -17.45
CA GLY A 3 23.74 10.41 -18.71
C GLY A 3 22.94 9.22 -19.26
N LEU A 4 21.81 8.85 -18.66
CA LEU A 4 20.95 7.75 -19.14
C LEU A 4 20.24 8.15 -20.44
N ARG A 5 20.34 7.29 -21.46
CA ARG A 5 19.64 7.44 -22.75
C ARG A 5 18.49 6.42 -22.82
N ASN A 6 17.44 6.75 -23.59
CA ASN A 6 16.26 5.90 -23.78
C ASN A 6 15.53 5.50 -22.48
N VAL A 7 15.22 6.48 -21.63
CA VAL A 7 14.39 6.24 -20.44
C VAL A 7 12.94 5.99 -20.86
N GLU A 8 12.51 4.73 -20.82
CA GLU A 8 11.08 4.37 -20.94
C GLU A 8 10.47 4.27 -19.54
N VAL A 9 9.40 5.04 -19.32
CA VAL A 9 8.56 4.97 -18.12
C VAL A 9 7.24 4.34 -18.50
N ARG A 10 6.89 3.19 -17.92
CA ARG A 10 5.57 2.57 -18.08
C ARG A 10 4.91 2.41 -16.71
N PRO A 11 3.68 2.89 -16.52
CA PRO A 11 2.91 2.57 -15.33
C PRO A 11 2.52 1.09 -15.39
N SER A 12 2.77 0.37 -14.30
CA SER A 12 2.23 -0.97 -14.09
C SER A 12 1.20 -0.88 -12.97
N GLU A 13 -0.06 -1.13 -13.29
CA GLU A 13 -1.11 -1.31 -12.30
C GLU A 13 -1.18 -2.78 -11.93
N VAL A 14 -0.92 -3.08 -10.66
CA VAL A 14 -1.03 -4.43 -10.12
C VAL A 14 -2.27 -4.45 -9.22
N PRO A 15 -3.30 -5.23 -9.59
CA PRO A 15 -4.41 -5.49 -8.68
C PRO A 15 -3.89 -6.24 -7.45
N THR A 16 -4.17 -5.71 -6.27
CA THR A 16 -3.88 -6.34 -4.99
C THR A 16 -5.20 -6.68 -4.32
N VAL A 17 -5.48 -7.98 -4.21
CA VAL A 17 -6.68 -8.49 -3.53
C VAL A 17 -6.27 -9.01 -2.16
N PHE A 18 -6.89 -8.47 -1.11
CA PHE A 18 -6.76 -8.96 0.25
C PHE A 18 -8.00 -9.79 0.60
N ARG A 19 -7.79 -10.88 1.34
CA ARG A 19 -8.88 -11.81 1.70
C ARG A 19 -9.91 -11.16 2.62
N ASP A 20 -9.42 -10.36 3.56
CA ASP A 20 -10.21 -9.63 4.54
C ASP A 20 -9.41 -8.44 5.08
N PHE A 21 -9.99 -7.73 6.06
CA PHE A 21 -9.33 -6.59 6.68
C PHE A 21 -8.05 -6.93 7.44
N ASP A 22 -7.99 -8.09 8.10
CA ASP A 22 -6.82 -8.43 8.91
C ASP A 22 -5.64 -8.79 8.01
N ASP A 23 -5.90 -9.42 6.87
CA ASP A 23 -4.94 -9.63 5.77
C ASP A 23 -4.38 -8.29 5.23
N TYR A 24 -5.23 -7.27 5.13
CA TYR A 24 -4.82 -5.91 4.76
C TYR A 24 -4.04 -5.18 5.88
N TRP A 25 -4.43 -5.36 7.15
CA TRP A 25 -3.92 -4.58 8.28
C TRP A 25 -2.60 -5.12 8.86
N ASN A 26 -2.43 -6.44 8.94
CA ASN A 26 -1.27 -7.07 9.57
C ASN A 26 0.09 -6.55 9.04
N PRO A 27 0.28 -6.27 7.73
CA PRO A 27 1.52 -5.67 7.23
C PRO A 27 1.88 -4.31 7.86
N PHE A 28 0.91 -3.52 8.33
CA PHE A 28 1.17 -2.24 8.99
C PHE A 28 1.88 -2.40 10.35
N LEU A 29 1.69 -3.56 11.00
CA LEU A 29 2.28 -3.83 12.32
C LEU A 29 3.75 -4.24 12.24
N ALA A 30 4.24 -4.63 11.05
CA ALA A 30 5.64 -4.94 10.83
C ALA A 30 6.55 -3.70 10.82
N GLY A 31 5.98 -2.49 10.65
CA GLY A 31 6.72 -1.22 10.67
C GLY A 31 7.64 -0.98 9.44
N VAL A 32 7.60 -1.85 8.43
CA VAL A 32 8.47 -1.75 7.25
C VAL A 32 7.82 -0.90 6.16
N GLY A 33 8.41 0.25 5.88
CA GLY A 33 7.94 1.20 4.87
C GLY A 33 7.15 2.38 5.45
N PRO A 34 6.79 3.39 4.62
CA PRO A 34 6.29 4.67 5.14
C PRO A 34 4.99 4.57 5.94
N ALA A 35 3.99 3.83 5.43
CA ALA A 35 2.69 3.74 6.08
C ALA A 35 2.70 2.83 7.33
N PRO A 36 3.36 1.65 7.32
CA PRO A 36 3.59 0.86 8.54
C PRO A 36 4.40 1.61 9.61
N ALA A 37 5.44 2.34 9.23
CA ALA A 37 6.25 3.13 10.17
C ALA A 37 5.42 4.23 10.86
N TYR A 38 4.55 4.92 10.11
CA TYR A 38 3.63 5.90 10.69
C TYR A 38 2.68 5.25 11.69
N ALA A 39 2.01 4.16 11.31
CA ALA A 39 1.07 3.46 12.20
C ALA A 39 1.74 3.00 13.51
N MET A 40 3.01 2.57 13.44
CA MET A 40 3.78 2.13 14.62
C MET A 40 4.34 3.28 15.47
N SER A 41 4.40 4.50 14.94
CA SER A 41 4.81 5.68 15.71
C SER A 41 3.71 6.24 16.63
N LEU A 42 2.46 5.84 16.38
CA LEU A 42 1.30 6.28 17.16
C LEU A 42 1.23 5.56 18.51
N SER A 43 0.59 6.20 19.49
CA SER A 43 0.14 5.50 20.70
C SER A 43 -0.86 4.40 20.33
N GLU A 44 -1.03 3.42 21.22
CA GLU A 44 -1.96 2.30 20.99
C GLU A 44 -3.39 2.78 20.71
N GLU A 45 -3.88 3.77 21.46
CA GLU A 45 -5.19 4.39 21.27
C GLU A 45 -5.33 5.02 19.88
N HIS A 46 -4.35 5.83 19.46
CA HIS A 46 -4.38 6.45 18.13
C HIS A 46 -4.23 5.43 17.00
N ARG A 47 -3.46 4.37 17.20
CA ARG A 47 -3.34 3.27 16.25
C ARG A 47 -4.65 2.49 16.12
N ALA A 48 -5.37 2.28 17.22
CA ALA A 48 -6.70 1.67 17.21
C ALA A 48 -7.72 2.56 16.48
N ALA A 49 -7.73 3.87 16.75
CA ALA A 49 -8.59 4.81 16.04
C ALA A 49 -8.29 4.86 14.53
N LEU A 50 -6.99 4.85 14.16
CA LEU A 50 -6.55 4.76 12.77
C LEU A 50 -7.05 3.48 12.10
N ARG A 51 -6.92 2.33 12.79
CA ARG A 51 -7.40 1.03 12.31
C ARG A 51 -8.89 1.06 11.98
N GLU A 52 -9.71 1.56 12.89
CA GLU A 52 -11.17 1.63 12.67
C GLU A 52 -11.54 2.62 11.56
N ARG A 53 -10.84 3.76 11.48
CA ARG A 53 -11.05 4.74 10.41
C ARG A 53 -10.75 4.17 9.03
N ILE A 54 -9.67 3.39 8.91
CA ILE A 54 -9.31 2.71 7.67
C ILE A 54 -10.32 1.60 7.36
N ARG A 55 -10.67 0.77 8.34
CA ARG A 55 -11.69 -0.29 8.22
C ARG A 55 -12.98 0.27 7.64
N ALA A 56 -13.49 1.39 8.15
CA ALA A 56 -14.73 1.99 7.66
C ALA A 56 -14.66 2.57 6.23
N GLY A 57 -13.45 2.80 5.69
CA GLY A 57 -13.24 3.45 4.40
C GLY A 57 -12.85 2.53 3.25
N LEU A 58 -12.68 1.23 3.50
CA LEU A 58 -12.19 0.28 2.49
C LEU A 58 -13.31 -0.22 1.57
N PRO A 59 -13.00 -0.48 0.29
CA PRO A 59 -13.95 -1.00 -0.67
C PRO A 59 -14.11 -2.52 -0.49
N TYR A 60 -14.97 -2.93 0.43
CA TYR A 60 -15.31 -4.34 0.61
C TYR A 60 -16.18 -4.85 -0.54
N ASN A 61 -15.80 -6.02 -1.05
CA ASN A 61 -16.67 -6.84 -1.90
C ASN A 61 -17.72 -7.55 -1.04
N SER A 62 -18.77 -8.08 -1.68
CA SER A 62 -19.85 -8.80 -0.98
C SER A 62 -19.38 -10.05 -0.23
N ASP A 63 -18.22 -10.61 -0.59
CA ASP A 63 -17.58 -11.75 0.06
C ASP A 63 -16.61 -11.34 1.20
N GLY A 64 -16.45 -10.04 1.46
CA GLY A 64 -15.56 -9.51 2.49
C GLY A 64 -14.13 -9.22 2.02
N SER A 65 -13.78 -9.58 0.78
CA SER A 65 -12.46 -9.26 0.20
C SER A 65 -12.31 -7.77 -0.09
N ILE A 66 -11.07 -7.29 -0.19
CA ILE A 66 -10.74 -5.89 -0.48
C ILE A 66 -9.89 -5.86 -1.75
N SER A 67 -10.35 -5.12 -2.76
CA SER A 67 -9.62 -4.95 -4.02
C SER A 67 -9.03 -3.54 -4.12
N LEU A 68 -7.71 -3.43 -4.11
CA LEU A 68 -6.98 -2.18 -4.29
C LEU A 68 -6.10 -2.26 -5.54
N SER A 69 -5.94 -1.15 -6.24
CA SER A 69 -5.00 -1.06 -7.36
C SER A 69 -3.73 -0.37 -6.91
N ALA A 70 -2.61 -1.09 -6.91
CA ALA A 70 -1.30 -0.49 -6.69
C ALA A 70 -0.72 -0.04 -8.02
N ARG A 71 -0.33 1.24 -8.13
CA ARG A 71 0.39 1.76 -9.31
C ARG A 71 1.87 1.87 -8.99
N ALA A 72 2.69 1.14 -9.76
CA ALA A 72 4.14 1.24 -9.71
C ALA A 72 4.68 1.87 -11.00
N TRP A 73 5.75 2.65 -10.90
CA TRP A 73 6.43 3.27 -12.03
C TRP A 73 7.76 2.56 -12.25
N ALA A 74 7.86 1.79 -13.35
CA ALA A 74 9.13 1.21 -13.75
C ALA A 74 9.87 2.19 -14.68
N ALA A 75 11.11 2.54 -14.33
CA ALA A 75 12.01 3.31 -15.19
C ALA A 75 13.17 2.42 -15.64
N ARG A 76 13.34 2.25 -16.95
CA ARG A 76 14.50 1.56 -17.54
C ARG A 76 15.32 2.56 -18.34
N GLY A 77 16.61 2.67 -18.06
CA GLY A 77 17.57 3.40 -18.88
C GLY A 77 18.69 2.48 -19.35
N ILE A 78 19.21 2.72 -20.54
CA ILE A 78 20.43 2.07 -21.04
C ILE A 78 21.58 3.07 -20.91
N ARG A 79 22.76 2.58 -20.56
CA ARG A 79 23.97 3.39 -20.43
C ARG A 79 24.66 3.57 -21.78
#